data_AF-A0A2N2S6U4-F1
#
_entry.id   AF-A0A2N2S6U4-F1
#
_cell.length_a   1.000
_cell.length_b   1.000
_cell.length_c   1.000
_cell.angle_alpha   90.00
_cell.angle_beta   90.00
_cell.angle_gamma   90.00
#
_symmetry.space_group_name_H-M   'P 1'
#
loop_
_entity.id
_entity.type
_entity.pdbx_description
1 polymer ?
#
loop_
_entity_poly.entity_id
_entity_poly.type
_entity_poly.pdbx_seq_one_letter_code
_entity_poly.pdbx_strand_id
1 'polypeptide(L)'
;MKKSIARAALGIVALSLATMASAQVKPEDQIKFRKAGYSFMSWNMGKIKNNLEGTYDAAQVTAAANAIAGIANSGMGALFGAGTDKDVGSQKTRVKPELFQNMPEVGKLAGDFSGAANNLAKVAATGDAAAVKSAFGDLGKTCKACHDKFREE
;
A
#
# COMPACT_ATOMS: atom_id res chain seq x y z
N MET A 1 -1.62 -45.12 -33.81
CA MET A 1 -0.54 -44.14 -33.56
C MET A 1 -1.06 -42.71 -33.37
N LYS A 2 -1.90 -42.14 -34.26
CA LYS A 2 -2.45 -40.78 -34.11
C LYS A 2 -3.32 -40.54 -32.85
N LYS A 3 -4.04 -41.56 -32.35
CA LYS A 3 -4.87 -41.47 -31.14
C LYS A 3 -4.06 -41.46 -29.82
N SER A 4 -2.82 -41.96 -29.85
CA SER A 4 -1.94 -42.02 -28.66
C SER A 4 -1.20 -40.69 -28.42
N ILE A 5 -0.94 -39.93 -29.48
CA ILE A 5 -0.26 -38.62 -29.42
C ILE A 5 -1.19 -37.54 -28.83
N ALA A 6 -2.50 -37.61 -29.12
CA ALA A 6 -3.49 -36.68 -28.59
C ALA A 6 -3.67 -36.75 -27.06
N ARG A 7 -3.41 -37.92 -26.44
CA ARG A 7 -3.53 -38.10 -24.98
C ARG A 7 -2.31 -37.58 -24.21
N ALA A 8 -1.13 -37.58 -24.83
CA ALA A 8 0.08 -37.04 -24.21
C ALA A 8 0.08 -35.49 -24.17
N ALA A 9 -0.54 -34.84 -25.16
CA ALA A 9 -0.63 -33.38 -25.21
C ALA A 9 -1.58 -32.79 -24.14
N LEU A 10 -2.66 -33.48 -23.78
CA LEU A 10 -3.58 -33.03 -22.72
C LEU A 10 -3.00 -33.14 -21.30
N GLY A 11 -2.10 -34.09 -21.05
CA GLY A 11 -1.46 -34.27 -19.74
C GLY A 11 -0.48 -33.15 -19.38
N ILE A 12 0.19 -32.57 -20.37
CA ILE A 12 1.21 -31.52 -20.15
C ILE A 12 0.56 -30.16 -19.85
N VAL A 13 -0.60 -29.85 -20.44
CA VAL A 13 -1.33 -28.59 -20.18
C VAL A 13 -1.98 -28.56 -18.80
N ALA A 14 -2.42 -29.71 -18.28
CA ALA A 14 -3.00 -29.82 -16.95
C ALA A 14 -1.97 -29.60 -15.82
N LEU A 15 -0.70 -29.94 -16.05
CA LEU A 15 0.37 -29.78 -15.05
C LEU A 15 0.85 -28.31 -14.92
N SER A 16 0.72 -27.50 -15.98
CA SER A 16 1.08 -26.07 -15.97
C SER A 16 0.07 -25.16 -15.24
N LEU A 17 -1.15 -25.62 -15.00
CA LEU A 17 -2.17 -24.86 -14.26
C LEU A 17 -2.01 -24.99 -12.74
N ALA A 18 -1.42 -26.09 -12.26
CA ALA A 18 -1.22 -26.33 -10.83
C ALA A 18 -0.10 -25.45 -10.22
N THR A 19 0.86 -24.99 -11.04
CA THR A 19 1.99 -24.15 -10.58
C THR A 19 1.65 -22.66 -10.46
N MET A 20 0.50 -22.20 -10.96
CA MET A 20 0.07 -20.81 -10.77
C MET A 20 -0.66 -20.57 -9.45
N ALA A 21 -1.15 -21.62 -8.79
CA ALA A 21 -1.81 -21.52 -7.49
C ALA A 21 -0.85 -21.20 -6.33
N SER A 22 0.47 -21.34 -6.53
CA SER A 22 1.50 -21.14 -5.49
C SER A 22 2.07 -19.72 -5.41
N ALA A 23 1.54 -18.74 -6.16
CA ALA A 23 2.07 -17.37 -6.18
C ALA A 23 1.18 -16.32 -5.48
N GLN A 24 -0.01 -16.70 -4.98
CA GLN A 24 -0.93 -15.76 -4.36
C GLN A 24 -0.67 -15.65 -2.85
N VAL A 25 -0.29 -14.46 -2.38
CA VAL A 25 -0.09 -14.17 -0.95
C VAL A 25 -1.35 -14.56 -0.18
N LYS A 26 -1.20 -15.33 0.90
CA LYS A 26 -2.34 -15.77 1.71
C LYS A 26 -3.09 -14.57 2.29
N PRO A 27 -4.43 -14.61 2.47
CA PRO A 27 -5.18 -13.48 3.04
C PRO A 27 -4.63 -12.99 4.38
N GLU A 28 -4.17 -13.89 5.25
CA GLU A 28 -3.49 -13.53 6.51
C GLU A 28 -2.22 -12.70 6.26
N ASP A 29 -1.37 -13.13 5.33
CA ASP A 29 -0.14 -12.41 4.97
C ASP A 29 -0.43 -11.07 4.27
N GLN A 30 -1.49 -11.00 3.45
CA GLN A 30 -1.92 -9.73 2.85
C GLN A 30 -2.28 -8.69 3.91
N ILE A 31 -3.06 -9.09 4.93
CA ILE A 31 -3.41 -8.23 6.07
C ILE A 31 -2.15 -7.82 6.84
N LYS A 32 -1.26 -8.76 7.11
CA LYS A 32 0.02 -8.51 7.79
C LYS A 32 0.87 -7.48 7.03
N PHE A 33 1.05 -7.66 5.72
CA PHE A 33 1.92 -6.81 4.90
C PHE A 33 1.34 -5.41 4.72
N ARG A 34 0.03 -5.26 4.46
CA ARG A 34 -0.55 -3.92 4.32
C ARG A 34 -0.45 -3.14 5.62
N LYS A 35 -0.69 -3.80 6.78
CA LYS A 35 -0.49 -3.20 8.10
C LYS A 35 0.95 -2.77 8.30
N ALA A 36 1.92 -3.62 7.97
CA ALA A 36 3.35 -3.28 8.08
C ALA A 36 3.71 -2.07 7.21
N GLY A 37 3.23 -2.01 5.97
CA GLY A 37 3.42 -0.85 5.09
C GLY A 37 2.88 0.44 5.68
N TYR A 38 1.61 0.45 6.11
CA TYR A 38 1.00 1.64 6.73
C TYR A 38 1.68 2.03 8.05
N SER A 39 2.09 1.06 8.88
CA SER A 39 2.83 1.31 10.12
C SER A 39 4.21 1.93 9.86
N PHE A 40 4.95 1.44 8.86
CA PHE A 40 6.25 2.00 8.50
C PHE A 40 6.12 3.43 7.93
N MET A 41 5.07 3.71 7.14
CA MET A 41 4.76 5.06 6.70
C MET A 41 4.43 5.98 7.89
N SER A 42 3.63 5.51 8.85
CA SER A 42 3.30 6.28 10.06
C SER A 42 4.55 6.67 10.86
N TRP A 43 5.50 5.75 11.01
CA TRP A 43 6.79 6.04 11.64
C TRP A 43 7.57 7.12 10.87
N ASN A 44 7.62 7.04 9.54
CA ASN A 44 8.28 8.07 8.72
C ASN A 44 7.57 9.43 8.78
N MET A 45 6.24 9.45 8.82
CA MET A 45 5.46 10.68 9.07
C MET A 45 5.83 11.31 10.41
N GLY A 46 6.00 10.49 11.46
CA GLY A 46 6.45 10.94 12.77
C GLY A 46 7.84 11.59 12.74
N LYS A 47 8.79 11.03 11.99
CA LYS A 47 10.12 11.64 11.82
C LYS A 47 10.06 13.01 11.15
N ILE A 48 9.25 13.15 10.10
CA ILE A 48 9.07 14.44 9.41
C ILE A 48 8.43 15.46 10.37
N LYS A 49 7.38 15.06 11.10
CA LYS A 49 6.73 15.91 12.10
C LYS A 49 7.74 16.42 13.14
N ASN A 50 8.53 15.53 13.73
CA ASN A 50 9.53 15.91 14.74
C ASN A 50 10.58 16.88 14.19
N ASN A 51 10.97 16.75 12.92
CA ASN A 51 11.88 17.71 12.27
C ASN A 51 11.23 19.07 12.03
N LEU A 52 9.94 19.11 11.68
CA LEU A 52 9.19 20.35 11.46
C LEU A 52 8.85 21.08 12.76
N GLU A 53 8.76 20.38 13.88
CA GLU A 53 8.49 20.93 15.21
C GLU A 53 9.77 21.21 16.02
N GLY A 54 10.93 20.74 15.54
CA GLY A 54 12.21 20.83 16.23
C GLY A 54 13.34 21.34 15.33
N THR A 55 14.54 20.77 15.52
CA THR A 55 15.69 21.05 14.66
C THR A 55 15.54 20.31 13.34
N TYR A 56 15.47 21.07 12.24
CA TYR A 56 15.23 20.53 10.91
C TYR A 56 16.51 19.93 10.31
N ASP A 57 16.48 18.63 10.04
CA ASP A 57 17.49 17.89 9.28
C ASP A 57 16.91 17.48 7.91
N ALA A 58 17.35 18.19 6.87
CA ALA A 58 16.86 17.97 5.50
C ALA A 58 17.13 16.55 4.98
N ALA A 59 18.23 15.91 5.40
CA ALA A 59 18.57 14.56 4.95
C ALA A 59 17.64 13.52 5.58
N GLN A 60 17.34 13.67 6.87
CA GLN A 60 16.36 12.80 7.55
C GLN A 60 14.96 12.94 6.96
N VAL A 61 14.53 14.19 6.67
CA VAL A 61 13.24 14.45 6.04
C VAL A 61 13.17 13.84 4.64
N THR A 62 14.22 14.02 3.83
CA THR A 62 14.28 13.43 2.48
C THR A 62 14.20 11.91 2.52
N ALA A 63 14.95 11.26 3.40
CA ALA A 63 14.91 9.80 3.55
C ALA A 63 13.51 9.31 3.97
N ALA A 64 12.87 10.00 4.92
CA ALA A 64 11.52 9.67 5.37
C ALA A 64 10.46 9.87 4.28
N ALA A 65 10.53 10.98 3.54
CA ALA A 65 9.62 11.27 2.45
C ALA A 65 9.74 10.25 1.31
N ASN A 66 10.98 9.85 0.96
CA ASN A 66 11.22 8.82 -0.05
C ASN A 66 10.70 7.45 0.37
N ALA A 67 10.82 7.08 1.65
CA ALA A 67 10.25 5.83 2.17
C ALA A 67 8.72 5.80 2.04
N ILE A 68 8.06 6.93 2.34
CA ILE A 68 6.60 7.06 2.17
C ILE A 68 6.22 6.93 0.69
N ALA A 69 6.89 7.67 -0.20
CA ALA A 69 6.62 7.59 -1.64
C ALA A 69 6.86 6.19 -2.19
N GLY A 70 7.92 5.50 -1.75
CA GLY A 70 8.19 4.12 -2.15
C GLY A 70 7.04 3.17 -1.79
N ILE A 71 6.48 3.28 -0.59
CA ILE A 71 5.34 2.45 -0.18
C ILE A 71 4.06 2.86 -0.92
N ALA A 72 3.81 4.16 -1.07
CA ALA A 72 2.63 4.66 -1.79
C ALA A 72 2.54 4.12 -3.22
N ASN A 73 3.69 4.01 -3.91
CA ASN A 73 3.78 3.52 -5.27
C ASN A 73 4.07 1.99 -5.38
N SER A 74 4.04 1.24 -4.27
CA SER A 74 4.43 -0.18 -4.25
C SER A 74 3.36 -1.16 -4.76
N GLY A 75 2.17 -0.67 -5.13
CA GLY A 75 1.06 -1.53 -5.54
C GLY A 75 0.31 -2.18 -4.35
N MET A 76 0.21 -1.48 -3.21
CA MET A 76 -0.47 -1.98 -2.00
C MET A 76 -1.91 -2.47 -2.24
N GLY A 77 -2.57 -2.03 -3.32
CA GLY A 77 -3.89 -2.54 -3.72
C GLY A 77 -3.94 -4.06 -3.88
N ALA A 78 -2.84 -4.71 -4.27
CA ALA A 78 -2.74 -6.17 -4.38
C ALA A 78 -2.89 -6.90 -3.03
N LEU A 79 -2.82 -6.19 -1.90
CA LEU A 79 -2.99 -6.72 -0.54
C LEU A 79 -4.43 -6.62 -0.02
N PHE A 80 -5.38 -6.24 -0.89
CA PHE A 80 -6.82 -6.19 -0.61
C PHE A 80 -7.55 -7.28 -1.42
N GLY A 81 -7.01 -8.50 -1.42
CA GLY A 81 -7.62 -9.65 -2.08
C GLY A 81 -8.84 -10.21 -1.33
N ALA A 82 -9.51 -11.17 -1.97
CA ALA A 82 -10.67 -11.85 -1.43
C ALA A 82 -10.38 -12.48 -0.05
N GLY A 83 -11.35 -12.35 0.87
CA GLY A 83 -11.25 -12.89 2.23
C GLY A 83 -10.44 -12.02 3.20
N THR A 84 -9.95 -10.85 2.78
CA THR A 84 -9.25 -9.90 3.65
C THR A 84 -10.15 -8.80 4.25
N ASP A 85 -11.45 -8.90 3.99
CA ASP A 85 -12.55 -8.08 4.50
C ASP A 85 -12.93 -8.40 5.95
N LYS A 86 -12.36 -9.48 6.50
CA LYS A 86 -12.57 -9.96 7.87
C LYS A 86 -11.27 -10.45 8.49
N ASP A 87 -11.31 -10.76 9.77
CA ASP A 87 -10.18 -11.37 10.48
C ASP A 87 -9.80 -12.72 9.85
N VAL A 88 -8.50 -12.97 9.74
CA VAL A 88 -7.96 -14.23 9.19
C VAL A 88 -6.82 -14.73 10.07
N GLY A 89 -6.97 -15.94 10.62
CA GLY A 89 -5.96 -16.54 11.50
C GLY A 89 -5.66 -15.64 12.69
N SER A 90 -4.39 -15.27 12.85
CA SER A 90 -3.92 -14.36 13.90
C SER A 90 -4.12 -12.87 13.56
N GLN A 91 -4.48 -12.55 12.31
CA GLN A 91 -4.54 -11.17 11.84
C GLN A 91 -5.93 -10.57 12.01
N LYS A 92 -5.96 -9.49 12.78
CA LYS A 92 -7.10 -8.57 12.85
C LYS A 92 -7.04 -7.54 11.75
N THR A 93 -8.19 -7.28 11.11
CA THR A 93 -8.36 -6.21 10.12
C THR A 93 -9.29 -5.12 10.64
N ARG A 94 -8.95 -3.87 10.36
CA ARG A 94 -9.81 -2.69 10.61
C ARG A 94 -10.34 -2.10 9.30
N VAL A 95 -10.35 -2.90 8.23
CA VAL A 95 -10.91 -2.43 6.97
C VAL A 95 -12.43 -2.54 7.07
N LYS A 96 -13.11 -1.48 6.68
CA LYS A 96 -14.57 -1.47 6.54
C LYS A 96 -14.97 -2.26 5.28
N PRO A 97 -16.01 -3.11 5.31
CA PRO A 97 -16.49 -3.85 4.13
C PRO A 97 -16.78 -2.95 2.91
N GLU A 98 -17.18 -1.70 3.16
CA GLU A 98 -17.46 -0.65 2.17
C GLU A 98 -16.27 -0.37 1.25
N LEU A 99 -15.02 -0.63 1.68
CA LEU A 99 -13.85 -0.53 0.81
C LEU A 99 -14.00 -1.41 -0.44
N PHE A 100 -14.44 -2.65 -0.26
CA PHE A 100 -14.56 -3.63 -1.35
C PHE A 100 -15.78 -3.38 -2.24
N GLN A 101 -16.74 -2.59 -1.77
CA GLN A 101 -17.93 -2.21 -2.52
C GLN A 101 -17.70 -0.94 -3.37
N ASN A 102 -16.71 -0.12 -3.01
CA ASN A 102 -16.44 1.19 -3.62
C ASN A 102 -15.03 1.30 -4.22
N MET A 103 -14.57 0.27 -4.92
CA MET A 103 -13.23 0.24 -5.53
C MET A 103 -12.88 1.44 -6.42
N PRO A 104 -13.81 2.07 -7.17
CA PRO A 104 -13.52 3.31 -7.89
C PRO A 104 -13.11 4.48 -6.97
N GLU A 105 -13.79 4.65 -5.83
CA GLU A 105 -13.45 5.69 -4.85
C GLU A 105 -12.12 5.38 -4.17
N VAL A 106 -11.87 4.10 -3.84
CA VAL A 106 -10.59 3.64 -3.29
C VAL A 106 -9.44 3.97 -4.26
N GLY A 107 -9.64 3.68 -5.55
CA GLY A 107 -8.65 4.00 -6.59
C GLY A 107 -8.37 5.50 -6.69
N LYS A 108 -9.40 6.35 -6.60
CA LYS A 108 -9.23 7.80 -6.55
C LYS A 108 -8.41 8.24 -5.33
N LEU A 109 -8.78 7.79 -4.13
CA LEU A 109 -8.07 8.14 -2.90
C LEU A 109 -6.62 7.65 -2.91
N ALA A 110 -6.37 6.46 -3.46
CA ALA A 110 -5.02 5.91 -3.63
C ALA A 110 -4.19 6.74 -4.63
N GLY A 111 -4.81 7.22 -5.71
CA GLY A 111 -4.17 8.14 -6.67
C GLY A 111 -3.82 9.48 -6.02
N ASP A 112 -4.76 10.09 -5.30
CA ASP A 112 -4.55 11.35 -4.57
C ASP A 112 -3.42 11.20 -3.53
N PHE A 113 -3.42 10.09 -2.78
CA PHE A 113 -2.37 9.75 -1.82
C PHE A 113 -0.99 9.58 -2.47
N SER A 114 -0.91 8.83 -3.57
CA SER A 114 0.36 8.62 -4.29
C SER A 114 0.91 9.93 -4.87
N GLY A 115 0.02 10.77 -5.42
CA GLY A 115 0.38 12.11 -5.89
C GLY A 115 0.93 13.00 -4.78
N ALA A 116 0.27 13.04 -3.62
CA ALA A 116 0.73 13.80 -2.47
C ALA A 116 2.07 13.28 -1.90
N ALA A 117 2.25 11.96 -1.85
CA ALA A 117 3.50 11.35 -1.40
C ALA A 117 4.67 11.68 -2.34
N ASN A 118 4.45 11.63 -3.66
CA ASN A 118 5.43 12.02 -4.66
C ASN A 118 5.79 13.51 -4.56
N ASN A 119 4.79 14.37 -4.34
CA ASN A 119 5.04 15.79 -4.11
C ASN A 119 5.86 16.04 -2.84
N LEU A 120 5.54 15.36 -1.73
CA LEU A 120 6.31 15.46 -0.49
C LEU A 120 7.77 15.04 -0.71
N ALA A 121 8.04 13.95 -1.41
CA ALA A 121 9.41 13.52 -1.73
C ALA A 121 10.15 14.56 -2.59
N LYS A 122 9.49 15.09 -3.62
CA LYS A 122 10.06 16.15 -4.47
C LYS A 122 10.41 17.40 -3.68
N VAL A 123 9.51 17.86 -2.82
CA VAL A 123 9.71 19.07 -2.01
C VAL A 123 10.74 18.83 -0.90
N ALA A 124 10.76 17.64 -0.29
CA ALA A 124 11.78 17.30 0.70
C ALA A 124 13.21 17.40 0.13
N ALA A 125 13.40 17.01 -1.14
CA ALA A 125 14.68 17.09 -1.83
C ALA A 125 15.19 18.54 -2.03
N THR A 126 14.35 19.57 -1.87
CA THR A 126 14.80 20.97 -1.93
C THR A 126 15.37 21.47 -0.60
N GLY A 127 15.09 20.77 0.50
CA GLY A 127 15.48 21.19 1.85
C GLY A 127 14.64 22.33 2.44
N ASP A 128 13.63 22.84 1.73
CA ASP A 128 12.76 23.92 2.22
C ASP A 128 11.74 23.40 3.24
N ALA A 129 11.97 23.72 4.52
CA ALA A 129 11.12 23.30 5.62
C ALA A 129 9.68 23.82 5.54
N ALA A 130 9.46 25.03 5.01
CA ALA A 130 8.12 25.60 4.88
C ALA A 130 7.33 24.89 3.78
N ALA A 131 7.98 24.64 2.64
CA ALA A 131 7.38 23.87 1.57
C ALA A 131 7.09 22.42 2.01
N VAL A 132 8.02 21.78 2.73
CA VAL A 132 7.81 20.44 3.31
C VAL A 132 6.62 20.44 4.26
N LYS A 133 6.49 21.46 5.13
CA LYS A 133 5.36 21.55 6.07
C LYS A 133 4.01 21.58 5.35
N SER A 134 3.90 22.34 4.27
CA SER A 134 2.69 22.36 3.44
C SER A 134 2.41 20.99 2.82
N ALA A 135 3.41 20.41 2.13
CA ALA A 135 3.26 19.12 1.47
C ALA A 135 2.97 17.97 2.45
N PHE A 136 3.54 18.02 3.65
CA PHE A 136 3.29 17.08 4.73
C PHE A 136 1.84 17.16 5.21
N GLY A 137 1.30 18.38 5.36
CA GLY A 137 -0.10 18.61 5.70
C GLY A 137 -1.05 18.05 4.64
N ASP A 138 -0.75 18.29 3.36
CA ASP A 138 -1.56 17.79 2.25
C ASP A 138 -1.54 16.26 2.15
N LEU A 139 -0.38 15.63 2.33
CA LEU A 139 -0.29 14.17 2.45
C LEU A 139 -1.14 13.67 3.64
N GLY A 140 -1.04 14.29 4.81
CA GLY A 140 -1.83 13.93 5.98
C GLY A 140 -3.34 13.95 5.72
N LYS A 141 -3.85 14.92 4.93
CA LYS A 141 -5.26 14.98 4.53
C LYS A 141 -5.67 13.76 3.69
N THR A 142 -4.81 13.28 2.80
CA THR A 142 -5.10 12.06 2.00
C THR A 142 -5.15 10.80 2.86
N CYS A 143 -4.27 10.68 3.86
CA CYS A 143 -4.31 9.60 4.84
C CYS A 143 -5.64 9.59 5.60
N LYS A 144 -6.07 10.78 6.08
CA LYS A 144 -7.33 10.96 6.79
C LYS A 144 -8.54 10.64 5.92
N ALA A 145 -8.57 11.14 4.68
CA ALA A 145 -9.69 10.92 3.76
C ALA A 145 -9.98 9.42 3.51
N CYS A 146 -8.95 8.60 3.39
CA CYS A 146 -9.11 7.15 3.27
C CYS A 146 -9.57 6.51 4.60
N HIS A 147 -8.96 6.88 5.73
CA HIS A 147 -9.30 6.30 7.02
C HIS A 147 -10.73 6.62 7.45
N ASP A 148 -11.20 7.86 7.28
CA ASP A 148 -12.55 8.27 7.66
C ASP A 148 -13.63 7.41 6.99
N LYS A 149 -13.37 7.01 5.73
CA LYS A 149 -14.31 6.22 4.91
C LYS A 149 -14.16 4.72 5.13
N PHE A 150 -12.93 4.22 5.19
CA PHE A 150 -12.65 2.79 4.99
C PHE A 150 -11.93 2.10 6.13
N ARG A 151 -11.62 2.80 7.22
CA ARG A 151 -10.99 2.20 8.40
C ARG A 151 -11.89 2.32 9.62
N GLU A 152 -12.01 1.23 10.36
CA GLU A 152 -12.54 1.24 11.73
C GLU A 152 -11.58 2.00 12.66
N GLU A 153 -12.13 2.68 13.66
CA GLU A 153 -11.34 3.40 14.68
C GLU A 153 -10.54 2.41 15.57
#